data_AF-A0A2T2VN88-F1
#
_entry.id   AF-A0A2T2VN88-F1
#
_cell.length_a   1.000
_cell.length_b   1.000
_cell.length_c   1.000
_cell.angle_alpha   90.00
_cell.angle_beta   90.00
_cell.angle_gamma   90.00
#
_symmetry.space_group_name_H-M   'P 1'
#
loop_
_entity.id
_entity.type
_entity.pdbx_description
1 polymer ?
#
loop_
_entity_poly.entity_id
_entity_poly.type
_entity_poly.pdbx_seq_one_letter_code
_entity_poly.pdbx_strand_id
1 'polypeptide(L)'
;MKVEKPVFKLEHPSKGTRKESILTDEMLVAFCESRIDWLKEDIEDAHKEANEFHKRTERRVDMFIRSCPELVASPYELAGFNLPYQNHWKYRDTAFSIKYQDPTFYLNFHNQEYSNYWRKGRIKITFEFSETQWENGLHTLDPHKAIIDYQSECTMEEIQYWIDLRDWTFNSEEFFASYIAACEGEEPEYMEQMNALIQRIEQNREEINHLRWKKALAAKRALQSRALDIIEFGYEGEEQKLFKKVDRPMMVTRMEILRITPSKKSVDVRIVGRDFVKYEYGYSGIWRTGTVFTEEKEWISKNVRIATLFEMDIVQDYSEEKCAYDPTVKYRS
;
A
#
# COMPACT_ATOMS: atom_id res chain seq x y z
N MET A 1 -6.29 15.08 -1.41
CA MET A 1 -5.75 14.49 -2.66
C MET A 1 -4.90 15.54 -3.35
N LYS A 2 -3.57 15.35 -3.45
CA LYS A 2 -2.76 16.11 -4.41
C LYS A 2 -2.98 15.44 -5.76
N VAL A 3 -3.65 16.14 -6.66
CA VAL A 3 -3.92 15.72 -8.02
C VAL A 3 -2.56 15.57 -8.72
N GLU A 4 -2.27 14.38 -9.24
CA GLU A 4 -1.16 14.17 -10.17
C GLU A 4 -1.34 15.16 -11.32
N LYS A 5 -0.38 16.06 -11.51
CA LYS A 5 -0.36 16.88 -12.72
C LYS A 5 -0.20 15.91 -13.89
N PRO A 6 -1.05 15.99 -14.93
CA PRO A 6 -0.94 15.09 -16.07
C PRO A 6 0.47 15.20 -16.64
N VAL A 7 1.19 14.08 -16.70
CA VAL A 7 2.49 14.00 -17.36
C VAL A 7 2.23 14.24 -18.84
N PHE A 8 2.70 15.38 -19.36
CA PHE A 8 2.54 15.76 -20.75
C PHE A 8 3.33 14.82 -21.64
N LYS A 9 2.66 14.16 -22.59
CA LYS A 9 3.34 13.49 -23.70
C LYS A 9 3.64 14.54 -24.76
N LEU A 10 4.88 15.03 -24.78
CA LEU A 10 5.43 15.70 -25.96
C LEU A 10 5.61 14.65 -27.06
N GLU A 11 4.56 14.34 -27.82
CA GLU A 11 4.60 13.44 -28.98
C GLU A 11 5.24 14.15 -30.17
N HIS A 12 6.55 14.40 -30.10
CA HIS A 12 7.34 14.80 -31.25
C HIS A 12 8.05 13.55 -31.80
N PRO A 13 7.95 13.21 -33.10
CA PRO A 13 8.78 12.18 -33.69
C PRO A 13 10.24 12.67 -33.68
N SER A 14 10.99 12.25 -32.67
CA SER A 14 12.41 12.57 -32.49
C SER A 14 13.24 12.15 -33.70
N LYS A 15 14.29 12.92 -34.02
CA LYS A 15 15.19 12.67 -35.17
C LYS A 15 16.59 12.29 -34.68
N GLY A 16 17.28 11.41 -35.41
CA GLY A 16 18.69 11.06 -35.12
C GLY A 16 18.89 10.30 -33.80
N THR A 17 20.05 10.49 -33.17
CA THR A 17 20.50 9.72 -31.99
C THR A 17 19.65 9.92 -30.73
N ARG A 18 18.93 11.05 -30.59
CA ARG A 18 18.01 11.26 -29.44
C ARG A 18 16.79 10.36 -29.49
N LYS A 19 16.37 9.90 -30.69
CA LYS A 19 15.28 8.93 -30.84
C LYS A 19 15.57 7.62 -30.12
N GLU A 20 16.78 7.10 -30.24
CA GLU A 20 17.19 5.85 -29.59
C GLU A 20 17.24 6.01 -28.06
N SER A 21 17.75 7.15 -27.58
CA SER A 21 17.77 7.47 -26.14
C SER A 21 16.35 7.58 -25.55
N ILE A 22 15.45 8.27 -26.25
CA ILE A 22 14.04 8.44 -25.83
C ILE A 22 13.34 7.07 -25.76
N LEU A 23 13.50 6.25 -26.79
CA LEU A 23 12.94 4.90 -26.83
C LEU A 23 13.48 4.04 -25.67
N THR A 24 14.77 4.15 -25.37
CA THR A 24 15.40 3.41 -24.26
C THR A 24 14.80 3.80 -22.91
N ASP A 25 14.63 5.11 -22.65
CA ASP A 25 14.03 5.59 -21.41
C ASP A 25 12.54 5.23 -21.29
N GLU A 26 11.79 5.27 -22.39
CA GLU A 26 10.38 4.86 -22.42
C GLU A 26 10.20 3.36 -22.20
N MET A 27 11.08 2.54 -22.79
CA MET A 27 11.13 1.11 -22.52
C MET A 27 11.48 0.84 -21.06
N LEU A 28 12.37 1.62 -20.46
CA LEU A 28 12.70 1.52 -19.04
C LEU A 28 11.51 1.88 -18.14
N VAL A 29 10.75 2.92 -18.49
CA VAL A 29 9.50 3.27 -17.79
C VAL A 29 8.51 2.10 -17.84
N ALA A 30 8.24 1.54 -19.02
CA ALA A 30 7.31 0.43 -19.19
C ALA A 30 7.78 -0.84 -18.45
N PHE A 31 9.08 -1.12 -18.47
CA PHE A 31 9.68 -2.21 -17.70
C PHE A 31 9.46 -2.01 -16.20
N CYS A 32 9.75 -0.81 -15.67
CA CYS A 32 9.55 -0.50 -14.26
C CYS A 32 8.08 -0.64 -13.85
N GLU A 33 7.14 -0.18 -14.68
CA GLU A 33 5.70 -0.32 -14.41
C GLU A 33 5.29 -1.79 -14.31
N SER A 34 5.64 -2.60 -15.31
CA SER A 34 5.33 -4.03 -15.34
C SER A 34 5.94 -4.77 -14.14
N ARG A 35 7.20 -4.47 -13.78
CA ARG A 35 7.87 -5.09 -12.63
C ARG A 35 7.25 -4.66 -11.31
N ILE A 36 6.86 -3.39 -11.15
CA ILE A 36 6.18 -2.90 -9.96
C ILE A 36 4.85 -3.64 -9.76
N ASP A 37 4.08 -3.86 -10.83
CA ASP A 37 2.80 -4.56 -10.71
C ASP A 37 2.99 -6.03 -10.33
N TRP A 38 3.97 -6.73 -10.91
CA TRP A 38 4.36 -8.07 -10.49
C TRP A 38 4.75 -8.13 -9.00
N LEU A 39 5.54 -7.17 -8.51
CA LEU A 39 5.95 -7.13 -7.10
C LEU A 39 4.77 -6.87 -6.15
N LYS A 40 3.76 -6.12 -6.57
CA LYS A 40 2.54 -5.93 -5.78
C LYS A 40 1.74 -7.23 -5.70
N GLU A 41 1.60 -7.95 -6.80
CA GLU A 41 0.96 -9.27 -6.82
C GLU A 41 1.70 -10.25 -5.90
N ASP A 42 3.03 -10.26 -5.94
CA ASP A 42 3.86 -11.10 -5.08
C ASP A 42 3.66 -10.80 -3.58
N ILE A 43 3.51 -9.53 -3.21
CA ILE A 43 3.17 -9.11 -1.84
C ILE A 43 1.76 -9.58 -1.45
N GLU A 44 0.78 -9.50 -2.36
CA GLU A 44 -0.58 -9.98 -2.10
C GLU A 44 -0.61 -11.50 -1.90
N ASP A 45 0.16 -12.24 -2.68
CA ASP A 45 0.28 -13.69 -2.55
C ASP A 45 1.01 -14.08 -1.25
N ALA A 46 2.05 -13.37 -0.86
CA ALA A 46 2.70 -13.57 0.45
C ALA A 46 1.72 -13.34 1.62
N HIS A 47 0.81 -12.37 1.53
CA HIS A 47 -0.24 -12.19 2.55
C HIS A 47 -1.25 -13.34 2.55
N LYS A 48 -1.66 -13.87 1.39
CA LYS A 48 -2.55 -15.03 1.32
C LYS A 48 -1.88 -16.25 1.94
N GLU A 49 -0.62 -16.50 1.60
CA GLU A 49 0.20 -17.57 2.17
C GLU A 49 0.27 -17.47 3.69
N ALA A 50 0.51 -16.27 4.24
CA ALA A 50 0.52 -16.06 5.68
C ALA A 50 -0.82 -16.43 6.35
N ASN A 51 -1.94 -16.03 5.75
CA ASN A 51 -3.26 -16.33 6.28
C ASN A 51 -3.63 -17.81 6.21
N GLU A 52 -3.25 -18.47 5.12
CA GLU A 52 -3.47 -19.91 4.96
C GLU A 52 -2.64 -20.69 5.97
N PHE A 53 -1.39 -20.27 6.19
CA PHE A 53 -0.53 -20.85 7.20
C PHE A 53 -1.11 -20.65 8.61
N HIS A 54 -1.50 -19.42 8.96
CA HIS A 54 -2.13 -19.12 10.26
C HIS A 54 -3.36 -20.00 10.51
N LYS A 55 -4.27 -20.11 9.54
CA LYS A 55 -5.45 -20.99 9.64
C LYS A 55 -5.09 -22.47 9.76
N ARG A 56 -3.97 -22.91 9.19
CA ARG A 56 -3.50 -24.30 9.30
C ARG A 56 -2.99 -24.56 10.72
N THR A 57 -2.19 -23.65 11.27
CA THR A 57 -1.73 -23.70 12.66
C THR A 57 -2.90 -23.69 13.63
N GLU A 58 -3.88 -22.79 13.44
CA GLU A 58 -5.11 -22.78 14.24
C GLU A 58 -5.82 -24.14 14.21
N ARG A 59 -5.96 -24.79 13.04
CA ARG A 59 -6.57 -26.13 12.97
C ARG A 59 -5.77 -27.21 13.69
N ARG A 60 -4.43 -27.17 13.63
CA ARG A 60 -3.58 -28.15 14.33
C ARG A 60 -3.75 -28.02 15.84
N VAL A 61 -3.72 -26.80 16.35
CA VAL A 61 -3.97 -26.51 17.78
C VAL A 61 -5.40 -26.89 18.17
N ASP A 62 -6.40 -26.55 17.36
CA ASP A 62 -7.81 -26.89 17.57
C ASP A 62 -8.02 -28.41 17.74
N MET A 63 -7.42 -29.20 16.84
CA MET A 63 -7.48 -30.67 16.93
C MET A 63 -6.92 -31.21 18.24
N PHE A 64 -5.82 -30.61 18.74
CA PHE A 64 -5.19 -31.03 19.98
C PHE A 64 -6.08 -30.72 21.18
N ILE A 65 -6.53 -29.46 21.31
CA ILE A 65 -7.26 -29.00 22.50
C ILE A 65 -8.72 -29.50 22.56
N ARG A 66 -9.35 -29.78 21.41
CA ARG A 66 -10.70 -30.39 21.38
C ARG A 66 -10.74 -31.79 21.98
N SER A 67 -9.61 -32.48 21.98
CA SER A 67 -9.50 -33.85 22.51
C SER A 67 -9.21 -33.89 24.01
N CYS A 68 -9.00 -32.74 24.66
CA CYS A 68 -8.70 -32.66 26.08
C CYS A 68 -9.87 -33.22 26.93
N PRO A 69 -9.60 -34.18 27.85
CA PRO A 69 -10.64 -34.83 28.66
C PRO A 69 -11.52 -33.85 29.43
N GLU A 70 -10.92 -32.78 29.99
CA GLU A 70 -11.62 -31.76 30.77
C GLU A 70 -12.62 -30.96 29.93
N LEU A 71 -12.37 -30.76 28.63
CA LEU A 71 -13.33 -30.15 27.72
C LEU A 71 -14.39 -31.16 27.28
N VAL A 72 -13.99 -32.38 26.92
CA VAL A 72 -14.89 -33.45 26.46
C VAL A 72 -15.91 -33.85 27.53
N ALA A 73 -15.50 -33.87 28.80
CA ALA A 73 -16.37 -34.17 29.93
C ALA A 73 -17.19 -32.96 30.43
N SER A 74 -16.93 -31.76 29.90
CA SER A 74 -17.59 -30.53 30.33
C SER A 74 -18.98 -30.36 29.69
N PRO A 75 -19.86 -29.55 30.29
CA PRO A 75 -21.09 -29.11 29.64
C PRO A 75 -20.85 -28.04 28.55
N TYR A 76 -19.61 -27.76 28.18
CA TYR A 76 -19.22 -26.72 27.24
C TYR A 76 -18.63 -27.30 25.96
N GLU A 77 -18.90 -26.61 24.84
CA GLU A 77 -18.28 -26.88 23.55
C GLU A 77 -17.38 -25.72 23.15
N LEU A 78 -16.17 -26.03 22.68
CA LEU A 78 -15.27 -25.03 22.14
C LEU A 78 -15.80 -24.53 20.77
N ALA A 79 -16.31 -23.31 20.74
CA ALA A 79 -16.77 -22.65 19.53
C ALA A 79 -15.60 -22.00 18.75
N GLY A 80 -14.51 -21.67 19.44
CA GLY A 80 -13.27 -21.23 18.83
C GLY A 80 -12.29 -20.66 19.84
N PHE A 81 -11.14 -20.24 19.35
CA PHE A 81 -10.11 -19.57 20.14
C PHE A 81 -9.31 -18.62 19.24
N ASN A 82 -8.26 -18.00 19.78
CA ASN A 82 -7.23 -17.31 19.02
C ASN A 82 -5.85 -17.81 19.46
N LEU A 83 -4.91 -17.92 18.52
CA LEU A 83 -3.50 -18.15 18.85
C LEU A 83 -2.92 -16.93 19.61
N PRO A 84 -1.93 -17.12 20.48
CA PRO A 84 -1.32 -16.02 21.22
C PRO A 84 -0.50 -15.11 20.31
N TYR A 85 -0.14 -15.59 19.11
CA TYR A 85 0.51 -14.86 18.03
C TYR A 85 -0.40 -14.83 16.79
N GLN A 86 -0.41 -13.69 16.10
CA GLN A 86 -1.12 -13.53 14.83
C GLN A 86 -0.30 -12.70 13.86
N ASN A 87 -0.44 -12.99 12.58
CA ASN A 87 0.05 -12.11 11.54
C ASN A 87 -0.79 -10.82 11.53
N HIS A 88 -0.12 -9.68 11.52
CA HIS A 88 -0.74 -8.37 11.57
C HIS A 88 -0.34 -7.55 10.34
N TRP A 89 -1.34 -7.03 9.65
CA TRP A 89 -1.15 -5.94 8.70
C TRP A 89 -2.22 -4.87 8.94
N LYS A 90 -1.79 -3.60 8.97
CA LYS A 90 -2.69 -2.45 8.78
C LYS A 90 -2.70 -2.08 7.30
N TYR A 91 -3.86 -1.65 6.80
CA TYR A 91 -4.08 -1.35 5.39
C TYR A 91 -3.01 -0.39 4.80
N ARG A 92 -2.62 -0.66 3.55
CA ARG A 92 -1.97 0.22 2.57
C ARG A 92 -0.57 0.80 2.81
N ASP A 93 0.06 0.76 3.99
CA ASP A 93 1.41 1.36 4.11
C ASP A 93 2.26 0.93 5.32
N THR A 94 1.75 0.05 6.17
CA THR A 94 2.42 -0.38 7.41
C THR A 94 3.17 -1.71 7.25
N ALA A 95 4.19 -1.91 8.09
CA ALA A 95 4.95 -3.15 8.17
C ALA A 95 4.02 -4.36 8.39
N PHE A 96 4.29 -5.43 7.65
CA PHE A 96 3.74 -6.75 7.98
C PHE A 96 4.52 -7.25 9.19
N SER A 97 3.84 -7.66 10.26
CA SER A 97 4.50 -8.03 11.51
C SER A 97 3.74 -9.13 12.22
N ILE A 98 4.37 -9.71 13.24
CA ILE A 98 3.68 -10.59 14.19
C ILE A 98 3.18 -9.72 15.34
N LYS A 99 1.97 -10.00 15.82
CA LYS A 99 1.39 -9.34 16.99
C LYS A 99 1.01 -10.40 18.01
N TYR A 100 1.36 -10.16 19.27
CA TYR A 100 0.88 -10.96 20.39
C TYR A 100 -0.49 -10.48 20.88
N GLN A 101 -1.31 -11.40 21.36
CA GLN A 101 -2.66 -11.13 21.82
C GLN A 101 -3.06 -12.04 22.98
N ASP A 102 -4.01 -11.56 23.77
CA ASP A 102 -4.58 -12.30 24.90
C ASP A 102 -5.21 -13.62 24.44
N PRO A 103 -4.79 -14.77 24.99
CA PRO A 103 -5.45 -16.04 24.80
C PRO A 103 -6.92 -15.92 25.19
N THR A 104 -7.79 -16.24 24.24
CA THR A 104 -9.24 -16.09 24.36
C THR A 104 -9.92 -17.33 23.83
N PHE A 105 -10.83 -17.86 24.63
CA PHE A 105 -11.63 -19.02 24.32
C PHE A 105 -13.10 -18.61 24.20
N TYR A 106 -13.76 -19.14 23.17
CA TYR A 106 -15.17 -18.94 22.92
C TYR A 106 -15.88 -20.27 23.14
N LEU A 107 -16.80 -20.30 24.09
CA LEU A 107 -17.53 -21.51 24.47
C LEU A 107 -19.03 -21.36 24.20
N ASN A 108 -19.67 -22.47 23.87
CA ASN A 108 -21.12 -22.65 23.86
C ASN A 108 -21.51 -23.70 24.88
N PHE A 109 -22.77 -23.72 25.29
CA PHE A 109 -23.31 -24.85 26.06
C PHE A 109 -23.55 -26.03 25.12
N HIS A 110 -23.30 -27.24 25.60
CA HIS A 110 -23.52 -28.46 24.84
C HIS A 110 -24.97 -28.55 24.34
N ASN A 111 -25.15 -28.96 23.09
CA ASN A 111 -26.47 -29.08 22.45
C ASN A 111 -27.31 -27.78 22.38
N GLN A 112 -26.70 -26.60 22.56
CA GLN A 112 -27.35 -25.33 22.31
C GLN A 112 -26.77 -24.67 21.06
N GLU A 113 -27.58 -24.61 20.00
CA GLU A 113 -27.22 -23.82 18.82
C GLU A 113 -27.23 -22.33 19.17
N TYR A 114 -26.04 -21.73 19.21
CA TYR A 114 -25.89 -20.30 19.34
C TYR A 114 -25.57 -19.69 17.96
N SER A 115 -26.61 -19.17 17.29
CA SER A 115 -26.44 -18.46 16.03
C SER A 115 -26.43 -16.95 16.26
N ASN A 116 -25.25 -16.36 16.45
CA ASN A 116 -25.09 -14.92 16.41
C ASN A 116 -23.99 -14.54 15.41
N TYR A 117 -24.37 -13.82 14.34
CA TYR A 117 -23.43 -13.37 13.31
C TYR A 117 -22.30 -12.47 13.83
N TRP A 118 -22.45 -11.90 15.04
CA TRP A 118 -21.50 -10.94 15.61
C TRP A 118 -20.65 -11.52 16.76
N ARG A 119 -20.88 -12.75 17.20
CA ARG A 119 -20.15 -13.37 18.33
C ARG A 119 -19.75 -14.81 17.99
N LYS A 120 -18.48 -15.17 18.22
CA LYS A 120 -17.95 -16.52 17.97
C LYS A 120 -18.50 -17.58 18.92
N GLY A 121 -19.02 -17.20 20.09
CA GLY A 121 -19.63 -18.09 21.07
C GLY A 121 -20.48 -17.30 22.07
N ARG A 122 -21.20 -18.03 22.93
CA ARG A 122 -22.06 -17.44 23.97
C ARG A 122 -21.27 -16.96 25.19
N ILE A 123 -20.17 -17.65 25.49
CA ILE A 123 -19.24 -17.35 26.59
C ILE A 123 -17.89 -16.97 25.98
N LYS A 124 -17.27 -15.92 26.51
CA LYS A 124 -15.89 -15.54 26.17
C LYS A 124 -15.04 -15.55 27.45
N ILE A 125 -13.97 -16.34 27.46
CA ILE A 125 -12.97 -16.36 28.52
C ILE A 125 -11.68 -15.79 27.94
N THR A 126 -11.17 -14.70 28.51
CA THR A 126 -9.91 -14.08 28.10
C THR A 126 -8.93 -14.08 29.26
N PHE A 127 -7.70 -14.50 29.01
CA PHE A 127 -6.59 -14.38 29.95
C PHE A 127 -5.78 -13.16 29.56
N GLU A 128 -5.73 -12.15 30.42
CA GLU A 128 -4.90 -10.97 30.16
C GLU A 128 -3.43 -11.35 30.08
N PHE A 129 -2.81 -11.06 28.95
CA PHE A 129 -1.38 -11.19 28.71
C PHE A 129 -0.79 -9.78 28.60
N SER A 130 0.33 -9.53 29.27
CA SER A 130 1.11 -8.35 28.88
C SER A 130 1.62 -8.52 27.45
N GLU A 131 1.76 -7.45 26.67
CA GLU A 131 2.17 -7.52 25.25
C GLU A 131 3.42 -8.37 24.99
N THR A 132 4.29 -8.53 25.98
CA THR A 132 5.55 -9.29 25.92
C THR A 132 5.52 -10.59 26.73
N GLN A 133 4.40 -11.00 27.31
CA GLN A 133 4.37 -12.17 28.21
C GLN A 133 4.71 -13.46 27.46
N TRP A 134 4.08 -13.64 26.30
CA TRP A 134 4.37 -14.77 25.41
C TRP A 134 5.81 -14.68 24.86
N GLU A 135 6.21 -13.49 24.39
CA GLU A 135 7.56 -13.24 23.88
C GLU A 135 8.67 -13.57 24.90
N ASN A 136 8.42 -13.36 26.18
CA ASN A 136 9.37 -13.60 27.27
C ASN A 136 9.38 -15.05 27.80
N GLY A 137 8.61 -15.97 27.19
CA GLY A 137 8.53 -17.36 27.64
C GLY A 137 7.63 -17.59 28.85
N LEU A 138 6.77 -16.63 29.21
CA LEU A 138 5.86 -16.72 30.36
C LEU A 138 4.47 -17.20 29.90
N HIS A 139 4.33 -18.50 29.74
CA HIS A 139 3.16 -19.10 29.08
C HIS A 139 2.06 -19.57 30.05
N THR A 140 2.06 -19.12 31.30
CA THR A 140 1.05 -19.52 32.28
C THR A 140 -0.27 -18.75 32.10
N LEU A 141 -1.37 -19.52 31.97
CA LEU A 141 -2.74 -18.99 32.04
C LEU A 141 -3.19 -19.02 33.50
N ASP A 142 -3.34 -17.86 34.13
CA ASP A 142 -3.77 -17.75 35.53
C ASP A 142 -5.31 -17.62 35.60
N PRO A 143 -6.04 -18.65 36.09
CA PRO A 143 -7.49 -18.60 36.24
C PRO A 143 -7.97 -17.44 37.13
N HIS A 144 -7.14 -16.97 38.08
CA HIS A 144 -7.50 -15.84 38.93
C HIS A 144 -7.53 -14.50 38.18
N LYS A 145 -6.92 -14.42 36.99
CA LYS A 145 -6.91 -13.24 36.12
C LYS A 145 -7.80 -13.40 34.89
N ALA A 146 -8.53 -14.51 34.79
CA ALA A 146 -9.43 -14.73 33.67
C ALA A 146 -10.61 -13.75 33.71
N ILE A 147 -10.88 -13.11 32.58
CA ILE A 147 -12.05 -12.26 32.36
C ILE A 147 -13.09 -13.08 31.62
N ILE A 148 -14.27 -13.23 32.23
CA ILE A 148 -15.39 -13.97 31.66
C ILE A 148 -16.50 -13.00 31.28
N ASP A 149 -16.85 -12.95 30.00
CA ASP A 149 -17.94 -12.14 29.45
C ASP A 149 -19.09 -13.03 28.98
N TYR A 150 -20.28 -12.77 29.53
CA TYR A 150 -21.58 -13.36 29.17
C TYR A 150 -22.68 -12.29 29.37
N GLN A 151 -23.79 -12.40 28.64
CA GLN A 151 -24.81 -11.34 28.49
C GLN A 151 -25.31 -10.73 29.83
N SER A 152 -25.67 -9.44 29.76
CA SER A 152 -25.68 -8.47 30.87
C SER A 152 -26.85 -8.54 31.87
N GLU A 153 -27.75 -9.51 31.77
CA GLU A 153 -28.81 -9.75 32.75
C GLU A 153 -28.87 -11.25 33.05
N CYS A 154 -28.87 -11.65 34.34
CA CYS A 154 -28.88 -13.05 34.74
C CYS A 154 -29.97 -13.36 35.77
N THR A 155 -30.63 -14.49 35.58
CA THR A 155 -31.53 -15.13 36.55
C THR A 155 -30.73 -15.91 37.61
N MET A 156 -31.37 -16.30 38.72
CA MET A 156 -30.72 -17.12 39.77
C MET A 156 -30.22 -18.48 39.26
N GLU A 157 -30.90 -19.05 38.27
CA GLU A 157 -30.45 -20.28 37.59
C GLU A 157 -29.19 -20.00 36.76
N GLU A 158 -29.12 -18.85 36.08
CA GLU A 158 -27.93 -18.43 35.35
C GLU A 158 -26.74 -18.10 36.26
N ILE A 159 -26.99 -17.66 37.50
CA ILE A 159 -25.93 -17.51 38.51
C ILE A 159 -25.27 -18.87 38.83
N GLN A 160 -26.02 -19.97 38.83
CA GLN A 160 -25.44 -21.29 39.00
C GLN A 160 -24.52 -21.64 37.82
N TYR A 161 -24.92 -21.32 36.58
CA TYR A 161 -24.04 -21.48 35.42
C TYR A 161 -22.74 -20.66 35.53
N TRP A 162 -22.79 -19.46 36.12
CA TRP A 162 -21.58 -18.67 36.39
C TRP A 162 -20.66 -19.33 37.42
N ILE A 163 -21.22 -19.94 38.46
CA ILE A 163 -20.43 -20.69 39.46
C ILE A 163 -19.81 -21.93 38.81
N ASP A 164 -20.58 -22.67 38.03
CA ASP A 164 -20.11 -23.88 37.33
C ASP A 164 -19.02 -23.53 36.31
N LEU A 165 -19.13 -22.39 35.62
CA LEU A 165 -18.13 -21.90 34.66
C LEU A 165 -16.85 -21.42 35.36
N ARG A 166 -16.99 -20.74 36.50
CA ARG A 166 -15.86 -20.38 37.37
C ARG A 166 -15.13 -21.65 37.80
N ASP A 167 -15.86 -22.61 38.35
CA ASP A 167 -15.29 -23.85 38.89
C ASP A 167 -14.64 -24.67 37.79
N TRP A 168 -15.27 -24.77 36.61
CA TRP A 168 -14.63 -25.38 35.44
C TRP A 168 -13.33 -24.67 35.06
N THR A 169 -13.29 -23.33 35.06
CA THR A 169 -12.06 -22.57 34.74
C THR A 169 -10.92 -22.86 35.74
N PHE A 170 -11.23 -23.06 37.02
CA PHE A 170 -10.22 -23.45 38.03
C PHE A 170 -9.83 -24.92 37.95
N ASN A 171 -10.77 -25.79 37.61
CA ASN A 171 -10.56 -27.24 37.59
C ASN A 171 -10.06 -27.77 36.24
N SER A 172 -9.93 -26.92 35.21
CA SER A 172 -9.49 -27.31 33.87
C SER A 172 -8.05 -26.91 33.56
N GLU A 173 -7.15 -27.10 34.53
CA GLU A 173 -5.74 -26.73 34.40
C GLU A 173 -5.06 -27.49 33.25
N GLU A 174 -5.40 -28.77 33.04
CA GLU A 174 -4.78 -29.58 31.99
C GLU A 174 -5.20 -29.14 30.58
N PHE A 175 -6.43 -28.66 30.41
CA PHE A 175 -6.92 -28.06 29.16
C PHE A 175 -6.10 -26.83 28.79
N PHE A 176 -5.93 -25.91 29.75
CA PHE A 176 -5.13 -24.70 29.55
C PHE A 176 -3.66 -25.03 29.31
N ALA A 177 -3.08 -25.97 30.06
CA ALA A 177 -1.72 -26.45 29.83
C ALA A 177 -1.55 -27.10 28.45
N SER A 178 -2.54 -27.87 28.00
CA SER A 178 -2.55 -28.50 26.67
C SER A 178 -2.61 -27.48 25.55
N TYR A 179 -3.41 -26.42 25.72
CA TYR A 179 -3.44 -25.29 24.79
C TYR A 179 -2.07 -24.61 24.68
N ILE A 180 -1.42 -24.35 25.81
CA ILE A 180 -0.09 -23.76 25.85
C ILE A 180 0.92 -24.64 25.14
N ALA A 181 0.98 -25.92 25.50
CA ALA A 181 1.92 -26.88 24.90
C ALA A 181 1.72 -27.01 23.38
N ALA A 182 0.46 -26.99 22.91
CA ALA A 182 0.18 -27.00 21.47
C ALA A 182 0.67 -25.72 20.78
N CYS A 183 0.45 -24.55 21.38
CA CYS A 183 0.92 -23.28 20.83
C CYS A 183 2.45 -23.18 20.81
N GLU A 184 3.12 -23.63 21.87
CA GLU A 184 4.58 -23.70 21.97
C GLU A 184 5.17 -24.67 20.94
N GLY A 185 4.54 -25.82 20.72
CA GLY A 185 4.99 -26.81 19.73
C GLY A 185 4.93 -26.29 18.29
N GLU A 186 3.95 -25.44 18.00
CA GLU A 186 3.73 -24.86 16.67
C GLU A 186 4.53 -23.55 16.45
N GLU A 187 4.93 -22.88 17.53
CA GLU A 187 5.55 -21.55 17.48
C GLU A 187 6.84 -21.49 16.64
N PRO A 188 7.81 -22.43 16.75
CA PRO A 188 9.05 -22.34 15.97
C PRO A 188 8.80 -22.33 14.46
N GLU A 189 7.96 -23.24 13.96
CA GLU A 189 7.60 -23.31 12.54
C GLU A 189 6.83 -22.06 12.11
N TYR A 190 5.92 -21.58 12.97
CA TYR A 190 5.16 -20.37 12.71
C TYR A 190 6.04 -19.14 12.60
N MET A 191 6.97 -18.93 13.53
CA MET A 191 7.88 -17.80 13.54
C MET A 191 8.82 -17.85 12.33
N GLU A 192 9.38 -19.01 12.00
CA GLU A 192 10.24 -19.19 10.82
C GLU A 192 9.51 -18.79 9.54
N GLN A 193 8.31 -19.34 9.31
CA GLN A 193 7.52 -19.05 8.11
C GLN A 193 7.11 -17.58 8.04
N MET A 194 6.65 -16.99 9.16
CA MET A 194 6.24 -15.59 9.18
C MET A 194 7.43 -14.65 8.94
N ASN A 195 8.59 -14.92 9.53
CA ASN A 195 9.79 -14.12 9.32
C ASN A 195 10.28 -14.16 7.87
N ALA A 196 10.21 -15.33 7.21
CA ALA A 196 10.53 -15.44 5.79
C ALA A 196 9.59 -14.58 4.93
N LEU A 197 8.28 -14.60 5.22
CA LEU A 197 7.30 -13.78 4.52
C LEU A 197 7.46 -12.28 4.80
N ILE A 198 7.78 -11.88 6.03
CA ILE A 198 8.12 -10.49 6.40
C ILE A 198 9.29 -10.01 5.53
N GLN A 199 10.38 -10.76 5.49
CA GLN A 199 11.55 -10.40 4.70
C GLN A 199 11.24 -10.27 3.20
N ARG A 200 10.48 -11.22 2.62
CA ARG A 200 10.05 -11.15 1.21
C ARG A 200 9.24 -9.88 0.93
N ILE A 201 8.27 -9.55 1.80
CA ILE A 201 7.43 -8.36 1.64
C ILE A 201 8.27 -7.08 1.76
N GLU A 202 9.20 -7.00 2.70
CA GLU A 202 10.08 -5.83 2.87
C GLU A 202 11.02 -5.65 1.69
N GLN A 203 11.64 -6.72 1.20
CA GLN A 203 12.48 -6.71 0.00
C GLN A 203 11.70 -6.21 -1.23
N ASN A 204 10.49 -6.74 -1.45
CA ASN A 204 9.66 -6.31 -2.57
C ASN A 204 9.24 -4.84 -2.46
N ARG A 205 8.96 -4.34 -1.25
CA ARG A 205 8.62 -2.93 -1.01
C ARG A 205 9.79 -2.01 -1.33
N GLU A 206 11.00 -2.40 -0.93
CA GLU A 206 12.22 -1.65 -1.24
C GLU A 206 12.49 -1.67 -2.75
N GLU A 207 12.34 -2.81 -3.41
CA GLU A 207 12.47 -2.92 -4.86
C GLU A 207 11.44 -2.04 -5.59
N ILE A 208 10.18 -2.03 -5.16
CA ILE A 208 9.15 -1.13 -5.69
C ILE A 208 9.58 0.33 -5.52
N ASN A 209 10.10 0.71 -4.36
CA ASN A 209 10.52 2.09 -4.10
C ASN A 209 11.67 2.51 -5.03
N HIS A 210 12.66 1.64 -5.19
CA HIS A 210 13.78 1.83 -6.11
C HIS A 210 13.31 1.92 -7.58
N LEU A 211 12.38 1.05 -8.01
CA LEU A 211 11.82 1.08 -9.36
C LEU A 211 11.00 2.35 -9.62
N ARG A 212 10.28 2.88 -8.62
CA ARG A 212 9.58 4.16 -8.74
C ARG A 212 10.54 5.32 -8.92
N TRP A 213 11.65 5.34 -8.17
CA TRP A 213 12.72 6.31 -8.38
C TRP A 213 13.26 6.22 -9.81
N LYS A 214 13.62 5.01 -10.26
CA LYS A 214 14.18 4.77 -11.59
C LYS A 214 13.21 5.17 -12.71
N LYS A 215 11.94 4.79 -12.58
CA LYS A 215 10.85 5.19 -13.49
C LYS A 215 10.74 6.71 -13.58
N ALA A 216 10.69 7.40 -12.43
CA ALA A 216 10.56 8.86 -12.39
C ALA A 216 11.75 9.56 -13.04
N LEU A 217 12.97 9.02 -12.86
CA LEU A 217 14.17 9.54 -13.49
C LEU A 217 14.16 9.34 -15.00
N ALA A 218 13.86 8.12 -15.47
CA ALA A 218 13.75 7.79 -16.88
C ALA A 218 12.70 8.65 -17.59
N ALA A 219 11.53 8.84 -16.98
CA ALA A 219 10.48 9.71 -17.50
C ALA A 219 10.95 11.17 -17.66
N LYS A 220 11.73 11.69 -16.71
CA LYS A 220 12.32 13.04 -16.81
C LYS A 220 13.36 13.12 -17.93
N ARG A 221 14.22 12.11 -18.11
CA ARG A 221 15.21 12.08 -19.20
C ARG A 221 14.58 11.98 -20.58
N ALA A 222 13.53 11.16 -20.74
CA ALA A 222 12.74 11.10 -21.97
C ALA A 222 12.11 12.46 -22.29
N LEU A 223 11.51 13.11 -21.28
CA LEU A 223 10.91 14.44 -21.42
C LEU A 223 11.97 15.50 -21.77
N GLN A 224 13.14 15.45 -21.14
CA GLN A 224 14.28 16.34 -21.44
C GLN A 224 14.73 16.20 -22.90
N SER A 225 14.93 14.97 -23.36
CA SER A 225 15.37 14.68 -24.71
C SER A 225 14.36 15.16 -25.75
N ARG A 226 13.06 14.95 -25.50
CA ARG A 226 11.97 15.47 -26.34
C ARG A 226 11.93 17.00 -26.37
N ALA A 227 12.11 17.65 -25.22
CA ALA A 227 12.19 19.11 -25.15
C ALA A 227 13.40 19.66 -25.93
N LEU A 228 14.56 19.01 -25.85
CA LEU A 228 15.75 19.39 -26.61
C LEU A 228 15.54 19.21 -28.12
N ASP A 229 14.87 18.15 -28.55
CA ASP A 229 14.52 17.96 -29.96
C ASP A 229 13.60 19.06 -30.49
N ILE A 230 12.58 19.43 -29.73
CA ILE A 230 11.69 20.55 -30.09
C ILE A 230 12.47 21.86 -30.14
N ILE A 231 13.43 22.05 -29.23
CA ILE A 231 14.24 23.26 -29.20
C ILE A 231 15.12 23.38 -30.43
N GLU A 232 15.65 22.26 -30.91
CA GLU A 232 16.58 22.21 -32.03
C GLU A 232 15.88 22.21 -33.40
N PHE A 233 14.78 21.47 -33.52
CA PHE A 233 14.12 21.21 -34.81
C PHE A 233 12.73 21.84 -34.95
N GLY A 234 12.22 22.47 -33.89
CA GLY A 234 10.82 22.89 -33.82
C GLY A 234 9.87 21.72 -33.54
N TYR A 235 8.57 21.99 -33.61
CA TYR A 235 7.48 21.02 -33.48
C TYR A 235 6.50 21.22 -34.62
N GLU A 236 6.04 20.13 -35.23
CA GLU A 236 4.93 20.11 -36.19
C GLU A 236 4.23 18.76 -36.08
N GLY A 237 2.93 18.76 -35.76
CA GLY A 237 2.21 17.51 -35.53
C GLY A 237 0.83 17.71 -34.92
N GLU A 238 0.38 16.68 -34.19
CA GLU A 238 -0.89 16.72 -33.45
C GLU A 238 -0.94 17.87 -32.45
N GLU A 239 -2.14 18.32 -32.13
CA GLU A 239 -2.28 19.47 -31.27
C GLU A 239 -1.85 19.16 -29.82
N GLN A 240 -0.80 19.83 -29.35
CA GLN A 240 -0.25 19.65 -28.01
C GLN A 240 -0.54 20.83 -27.10
N LYS A 241 -0.80 20.52 -25.83
CA LYS A 241 -0.97 21.55 -24.81
C LYS A 241 0.39 21.95 -24.22
N LEU A 242 0.76 23.22 -24.37
CA LEU A 242 1.95 23.84 -23.76
C LEU A 242 1.57 25.03 -22.87
N PHE A 243 2.52 25.62 -22.14
CA PHE A 243 2.27 26.79 -21.29
C PHE A 243 3.18 27.97 -21.60
N LYS A 244 2.59 29.15 -21.81
CA LYS A 244 3.37 30.40 -22.02
C LYS A 244 3.79 31.03 -20.69
N LYS A 245 2.96 30.83 -19.67
CA LYS A 245 3.14 31.29 -18.28
C LYS A 245 2.41 30.28 -17.38
N VAL A 246 2.71 30.33 -16.08
CA VAL A 246 1.95 29.61 -15.06
C VAL A 246 0.45 29.86 -15.27
N ASP A 247 -0.32 28.78 -15.35
CA ASP A 247 -1.78 28.76 -15.57
C ASP A 247 -2.29 29.42 -16.86
N ARG A 248 -1.42 29.60 -17.88
CA ARG A 248 -1.81 30.06 -19.22
C ARG A 248 -1.47 29.00 -20.26
N PRO A 249 -2.35 28.00 -20.46
CA PRO A 249 -2.14 26.98 -21.46
C PRO A 249 -2.29 27.58 -22.87
N MET A 250 -1.81 26.84 -23.85
CA MET A 250 -2.07 27.05 -25.26
C MET A 250 -2.10 25.69 -25.93
N MET A 251 -2.88 25.58 -26.99
CA MET A 251 -2.85 24.41 -27.85
C MET A 251 -1.96 24.74 -29.06
N VAL A 252 -1.04 23.85 -29.41
CA VAL A 252 0.05 24.11 -30.34
C VAL A 252 0.11 22.99 -31.37
N THR A 253 -0.05 23.34 -32.64
CA THR A 253 0.10 22.43 -33.78
C THR A 253 1.46 22.60 -34.45
N ARG A 254 2.06 23.79 -34.34
CA ARG A 254 3.43 24.09 -34.81
C ARG A 254 4.18 25.03 -33.88
N MET A 255 5.45 24.77 -33.64
CA MET A 255 6.32 25.65 -32.85
C MET A 255 7.72 25.72 -33.43
N GLU A 256 8.32 26.91 -33.41
CA GLU A 256 9.70 27.12 -33.82
C GLU A 256 10.40 28.01 -32.78
N ILE A 257 11.58 27.57 -32.32
CA ILE A 257 12.41 28.39 -31.43
C ILE A 257 13.18 29.41 -32.27
N LEU A 258 12.87 30.69 -32.08
CA LEU A 258 13.52 31.79 -32.80
C LEU A 258 14.84 32.21 -32.12
N ARG A 259 14.88 32.16 -30.78
CA ARG A 259 16.05 32.55 -29.99
C ARG A 259 16.05 31.87 -28.64
N ILE A 260 17.23 31.43 -28.19
CA ILE A 260 17.47 30.94 -26.84
C ILE A 260 18.37 31.93 -26.10
N THR A 261 18.03 32.25 -24.86
CA THR A 261 18.92 33.04 -23.98
C THR A 261 20.20 32.28 -23.64
N PRO A 262 21.37 32.94 -23.45
CA PRO A 262 22.63 32.24 -23.11
C PRO A 262 22.55 31.36 -21.84
N SER A 263 21.69 31.73 -20.89
CA SER A 263 21.44 30.95 -19.67
C SER A 263 20.61 29.68 -19.91
N LYS A 264 20.08 29.48 -21.12
CA LYS A 264 19.16 28.38 -21.50
C LYS A 264 17.91 28.30 -20.61
N LYS A 265 17.47 29.43 -20.03
CA LYS A 265 16.28 29.49 -19.16
C LYS A 265 15.03 30.00 -19.87
N SER A 266 15.21 30.80 -20.92
CA SER A 266 14.11 31.37 -21.69
C SER A 266 14.34 31.28 -23.19
N VAL A 267 13.23 31.27 -23.93
CA VAL A 267 13.16 31.23 -25.39
C VAL A 267 12.18 32.27 -25.95
N ASP A 268 12.46 32.74 -27.15
CA ASP A 268 11.48 33.42 -28.01
C ASP A 268 10.96 32.37 -29.00
N VAL A 269 9.65 32.22 -29.08
CA VAL A 269 9.01 31.15 -29.87
C VAL A 269 7.99 31.72 -30.84
N ARG A 270 7.98 31.18 -32.06
CA ARG A 270 6.88 31.32 -33.01
C ARG A 270 5.96 30.12 -32.83
N ILE A 271 4.67 30.37 -32.66
CA ILE A 271 3.66 29.35 -32.39
C ILE A 271 2.54 29.48 -33.41
N VAL A 272 2.09 28.35 -33.94
CA VAL A 272 0.81 28.19 -34.63
C VAL A 272 -0.07 27.32 -33.75
N GLY A 273 -1.28 27.79 -33.45
CA GLY A 273 -2.22 27.07 -32.61
C GLY A 273 -3.31 27.97 -32.03
N ARG A 274 -3.87 27.57 -30.89
CA ARG A 274 -4.99 28.26 -30.24
C ARG A 274 -4.58 28.80 -28.88
N ASP A 275 -4.74 30.10 -28.68
CA ASP A 275 -4.35 30.76 -27.43
C ASP A 275 -5.47 30.72 -26.39
N PHE A 276 -5.11 30.75 -25.12
CA PHE A 276 -6.06 30.75 -24.01
C PHE A 276 -6.85 32.07 -23.91
N VAL A 277 -8.17 31.96 -23.79
CA VAL A 277 -9.10 33.09 -23.64
C VAL A 277 -9.55 33.27 -22.19
N LYS A 278 -10.21 32.26 -21.59
CA LYS A 278 -10.75 32.33 -20.22
C LYS A 278 -11.01 30.94 -19.62
N TYR A 279 -11.11 30.90 -18.29
CA TYR A 279 -11.66 29.78 -17.51
C TYR A 279 -13.13 30.02 -17.18
N GLU A 280 -13.93 28.95 -17.08
CA GLU A 280 -15.13 28.93 -16.25
C GLU A 280 -14.75 28.49 -14.83
N TYR A 281 -15.06 29.33 -13.83
CA TYR A 281 -14.62 29.14 -12.46
C TYR A 281 -15.52 28.14 -11.72
N GLY A 282 -14.95 27.05 -11.20
CA GLY A 282 -15.59 26.14 -10.26
C GLY A 282 -14.93 26.24 -8.89
N TYR A 283 -15.73 26.29 -7.81
CA TYR A 283 -15.25 26.28 -6.42
C TYR A 283 -14.60 24.94 -6.09
N SER A 284 -13.30 24.85 -6.35
CA SER A 284 -12.32 23.82 -5.98
C SER A 284 -11.36 23.76 -7.16
N GLY A 285 -10.04 23.83 -6.95
CA GLY A 285 -9.00 23.92 -8.00
C GLY A 285 -8.90 22.70 -8.93
N ILE A 286 -10.02 22.31 -9.53
CA ILE A 286 -10.24 21.21 -10.45
C ILE A 286 -10.49 21.84 -11.81
N TRP A 287 -9.54 21.63 -12.71
CA TRP A 287 -9.64 21.97 -14.13
C TRP A 287 -10.80 21.16 -14.75
N ARG A 288 -11.85 21.80 -15.27
CA ARG A 288 -12.94 21.11 -15.99
C ARG A 288 -13.24 21.79 -17.32
N THR A 289 -13.33 20.97 -18.37
CA THR A 289 -14.06 21.00 -19.66
C THR A 289 -14.55 22.30 -20.34
N GLY A 290 -14.48 23.49 -19.72
CA GLY A 290 -14.94 24.77 -20.26
C GLY A 290 -13.83 25.77 -20.64
N THR A 291 -12.58 25.32 -20.81
CA THR A 291 -11.48 26.20 -21.27
C THR A 291 -11.76 26.66 -22.69
N VAL A 292 -11.91 27.97 -22.89
CA VAL A 292 -12.11 28.55 -24.21
C VAL A 292 -10.76 28.94 -24.81
N PHE A 293 -10.50 28.44 -26.02
CA PHE A 293 -9.35 28.82 -26.82
C PHE A 293 -9.78 29.70 -28.00
N THR A 294 -8.86 30.50 -28.52
CA THR A 294 -9.10 31.28 -29.75
C THR A 294 -9.22 30.37 -30.96
N GLU A 295 -9.60 30.93 -32.10
CA GLU A 295 -9.30 30.33 -33.39
C GLU A 295 -7.79 30.15 -33.58
N GLU A 296 -7.43 29.26 -34.51
CA GLU A 296 -6.04 29.02 -34.84
C GLU A 296 -5.40 30.27 -35.43
N LYS A 297 -4.23 30.63 -34.93
CA LYS A 297 -3.46 31.77 -35.39
C LYS A 297 -1.97 31.54 -35.20
N GLU A 298 -1.17 32.34 -35.89
CA GLU A 298 0.27 32.44 -35.66
C GLU A 298 0.58 33.64 -34.75
N TRP A 299 1.48 33.46 -33.78
CA TRP A 299 2.01 34.55 -32.97
C TRP A 299 3.42 34.29 -32.46
N ILE A 300 4.09 35.35 -32.02
CA ILE A 300 5.40 35.28 -31.39
C ILE A 300 5.26 35.55 -29.90
N SER A 301 5.75 34.63 -29.07
CA SER A 301 5.88 34.80 -27.63
C SER A 301 7.35 35.01 -27.26
N LYS A 302 7.64 36.15 -26.63
CA LYS A 302 9.00 36.49 -26.21
C LYS A 302 9.25 36.14 -24.74
N ASN A 303 10.49 35.75 -24.44
CA ASN A 303 10.99 35.48 -23.09
C ASN A 303 10.13 34.46 -22.31
N VAL A 304 9.71 33.38 -22.98
CA VAL A 304 8.98 32.26 -22.37
C VAL A 304 9.98 31.40 -21.62
N ARG A 305 9.71 31.11 -20.34
CA ARG A 305 10.57 30.20 -19.55
C ARG A 305 10.46 28.78 -20.08
N ILE A 306 11.60 28.14 -20.33
CA ILE A 306 11.66 26.75 -20.82
C ILE A 306 11.00 25.80 -19.81
N ALA A 307 11.30 25.98 -18.52
CA ALA A 307 10.69 25.21 -17.44
C ALA A 307 9.17 25.38 -17.32
N THR A 308 8.60 26.44 -17.89
CA THR A 308 7.16 26.60 -18.01
C THR A 308 6.64 25.99 -19.30
N LEU A 309 7.35 26.20 -20.41
CA LEU A 309 6.95 25.72 -21.73
C LEU A 309 6.87 24.20 -21.82
N PHE A 310 7.87 23.50 -21.27
CA PHE A 310 7.97 22.03 -21.29
C PHE A 310 7.72 21.40 -19.91
N GLU A 311 7.32 22.21 -18.92
CA GLU A 311 7.17 21.80 -17.51
C GLU A 311 8.39 21.10 -16.90
N MET A 312 9.58 21.34 -17.44
CA MET A 312 10.80 20.65 -17.06
C MET A 312 12.04 21.54 -17.24
N ASP A 313 13.02 21.40 -16.35
CA ASP A 313 14.27 22.14 -16.47
C ASP A 313 15.26 21.38 -17.36
N ILE A 314 15.44 21.85 -18.59
CA ILE A 314 16.34 21.20 -19.57
C ILE A 314 17.81 21.26 -19.18
N VAL A 315 18.19 22.13 -18.23
CA VAL A 315 19.59 22.32 -17.81
C VAL A 315 19.94 21.39 -16.65
N GLN A 316 18.93 20.90 -15.92
CA GLN A 316 19.12 19.98 -14.81
C GLN A 316 19.69 18.65 -15.31
N ASP A 317 20.63 18.10 -14.55
CA ASP A 317 21.16 16.76 -14.79
C ASP A 317 20.26 15.72 -14.08
N TYR A 318 19.61 14.88 -14.89
CA TYR A 318 18.77 13.77 -14.45
C TYR A 318 19.51 12.42 -14.55
N SER A 319 20.84 12.42 -14.42
CA SER A 319 21.61 11.18 -14.24
C SER A 319 21.38 10.56 -12.85
N GLU A 320 21.65 9.27 -12.74
CA GLU A 320 21.59 8.56 -11.46
C GLU A 320 22.64 9.10 -10.47
N GLU A 321 23.78 9.64 -10.93
CA GLU A 321 24.78 10.22 -10.03
C GLU A 321 24.34 11.55 -9.42
N LYS A 322 23.57 12.38 -10.16
CA LYS A 322 23.09 13.68 -9.69
C LYS A 322 21.74 13.61 -8.99
N CYS A 323 20.94 12.60 -9.30
CA CYS A 323 19.65 12.33 -8.70
C CYS A 323 19.67 10.97 -8.00
N ALA A 324 20.64 10.73 -7.12
CA ALA A 324 20.85 9.46 -6.45
C ALA A 324 19.60 8.97 -5.67
N TYR A 325 19.44 7.65 -5.61
CA TYR A 325 18.41 7.01 -4.81
C TYR A 325 18.62 7.28 -3.32
N ASP A 326 17.53 7.64 -2.62
CA ASP A 326 17.49 7.80 -1.18
C ASP A 326 16.46 6.81 -0.59
N PRO A 327 16.91 5.76 0.12
CA PRO A 327 16.02 4.74 0.68
C PRO A 327 15.09 5.30 1.77
N THR A 328 15.36 6.49 2.32
CA THR A 328 14.49 7.13 3.31
C THR A 328 13.28 7.83 2.67
N VAL A 329 13.30 8.02 1.35
CA VAL A 329 12.24 8.69 0.60
C VAL A 329 11.29 7.66 0.01
N LYS A 330 9.99 7.79 0.33
CA LYS A 330 8.93 7.07 -0.39
C LYS A 330 8.65 7.75 -1.73
N TYR A 331 9.18 7.19 -2.81
CA TYR A 331 8.90 7.66 -4.17
C TYR A 331 7.46 7.31 -4.56
N ARG A 332 6.75 8.29 -5.16
CA ARG A 332 5.37 8.15 -5.59
C ARG A 332 5.31 7.77 -7.07
N SER A 333 4.22 7.09 -7.44
CA SER A 333 3.88 6.71 -8.82
C SER A 333 3.67 7.91 -9.73
#